data_AF-A0A2P5BZN2-F1
#
_entry.id   AF-A0A2P5BZN2-F1
#
_cell.length_a   1.000
_cell.length_b   1.000
_cell.length_c   1.000
_cell.angle_alpha   90.00
_cell.angle_beta   90.00
_cell.angle_gamma   90.00
#
_symmetry.space_group_name_H-M   'P 1'
#
loop_
_entity.id
_entity.type
_entity.pdbx_description
1 polymer ?
#
loop_
_entity_poly.entity_id
_entity_poly.type
_entity_poly.pdbx_seq_one_letter_code
_entity_poly.pdbx_strand_id
1 'polypeptide(L)'
;MDDVFCLPGTLNPEDVSGKIVVCIRGENSKVEISLGVKEAVAAFSSRGPNTRTPEILKPDVLAPGVNILAAWTGAAGPTGLGEDKRRISFNIKSGTSMSCPHVSGLAALIKSMQKWSPAAIRSALMTTAYYTYKNGKTIQDIVTRTPATPFDYGAGHVDRVAALDPGLVYDITVEDYIRFLCASNYTKEQIKTVTKRNFNCNNGKKKYSVGDLNDLSFAVPLKAASDEDGGTNRSTTVTYTRTLTNVGTSPARYRVKVSKVDAVKISV
;
A
#
# COMPACT_ATOMS: atom_id res chain seq x y z
N MET A 1 6.83 -29.49 -21.38
CA MET A 1 7.13 -28.51 -20.30
C MET A 1 5.87 -27.72 -19.95
N ASP A 2 5.05 -27.30 -20.91
CA ASP A 2 3.80 -26.55 -20.65
C ASP A 2 2.58 -27.41 -20.27
N ASP A 3 2.65 -28.71 -20.53
CA ASP A 3 1.71 -29.76 -20.15
C ASP A 3 1.75 -30.05 -18.62
N VAL A 4 2.94 -29.96 -18.02
CA VAL A 4 3.17 -30.15 -16.57
C VAL A 4 2.40 -29.14 -15.70
N PHE A 5 2.17 -27.93 -16.25
CA PHE A 5 1.43 -26.86 -15.59
C PHE A 5 -0.05 -26.79 -15.99
N CYS A 6 -0.50 -27.68 -16.90
CA CYS A 6 -1.88 -27.75 -17.40
C CYS A 6 -2.41 -26.40 -17.90
N LEU A 7 -1.61 -25.69 -18.69
CA LEU A 7 -2.03 -24.45 -19.32
C LEU A 7 -3.15 -24.71 -20.35
N PRO A 8 -4.03 -23.73 -20.63
CA PRO A 8 -5.09 -23.90 -21.63
C PRO A 8 -4.52 -24.33 -22.99
N GLY A 9 -5.02 -25.44 -23.54
CA GLY A 9 -4.60 -25.98 -24.85
C GLY A 9 -3.33 -26.83 -24.83
N THR A 10 -2.69 -27.06 -23.68
CA THR A 10 -1.44 -27.83 -23.60
C THR A 10 -1.64 -29.30 -23.20
N LEU A 11 -2.85 -29.69 -22.81
CA LEU A 11 -3.21 -31.08 -22.51
C LEU A 11 -3.87 -31.74 -23.72
N ASN A 12 -3.41 -32.94 -24.07
CA ASN A 12 -4.06 -33.76 -25.10
C ASN A 12 -5.38 -34.35 -24.55
N PRO A 13 -6.55 -34.04 -25.15
CA PRO A 13 -7.85 -34.52 -24.68
C PRO A 13 -7.97 -36.05 -24.60
N GLU A 14 -7.32 -36.79 -25.49
CA GLU A 14 -7.36 -38.26 -25.50
C GLU A 14 -6.64 -38.86 -24.29
N ASP A 15 -5.58 -38.21 -23.82
CA ASP A 15 -4.75 -38.71 -22.73
C ASP A 15 -5.35 -38.45 -21.35
N VAL A 16 -6.15 -37.38 -21.22
CA VAL A 16 -6.65 -36.88 -19.93
C VAL A 16 -8.12 -37.19 -19.66
N SER A 17 -8.88 -37.61 -20.68
CA SER A 17 -10.30 -37.91 -20.54
C SER A 17 -10.54 -39.06 -19.54
N GLY A 18 -11.40 -38.82 -18.55
CA GLY A 18 -11.75 -39.81 -17.53
C GLY A 18 -10.65 -40.11 -16.50
N LYS A 19 -9.54 -39.39 -16.51
CA LYS A 19 -8.41 -39.57 -15.58
C LYS A 19 -8.27 -38.39 -14.63
N ILE A 20 -7.65 -38.64 -13.47
CA ILE A 20 -7.20 -37.57 -12.57
C ILE A 20 -5.87 -37.04 -13.10
N VAL A 21 -5.86 -35.80 -13.59
CA VAL A 21 -4.65 -35.11 -14.03
C VAL A 21 -4.01 -34.39 -12.85
N VAL A 22 -2.77 -34.75 -12.53
CA VAL A 22 -1.97 -34.07 -11.50
C VAL A 22 -1.11 -33.02 -12.17
N CYS A 23 -1.53 -31.76 -12.01
CA CYS A 23 -0.78 -30.60 -12.48
C CYS A 23 0.08 -30.06 -11.34
N ILE A 24 1.34 -29.74 -11.60
CA ILE A 24 2.19 -29.11 -10.58
C ILE A 24 1.74 -27.66 -10.46
N ARG A 25 1.03 -27.33 -9.37
CA ARG A 25 0.59 -25.97 -9.09
C ARG A 25 0.93 -25.57 -7.66
N GLY A 26 2.08 -24.92 -7.49
CA GLY A 26 2.58 -24.43 -6.20
C GLY A 26 2.99 -25.57 -5.27
N GLU A 27 4.26 -25.63 -4.90
CA GLU A 27 4.85 -26.72 -4.08
C GLU A 27 4.27 -26.86 -2.65
N ASN A 28 3.34 -26.02 -2.22
CA ASN A 28 2.85 -25.95 -0.84
C ASN A 28 1.36 -26.35 -0.74
N SER A 29 0.98 -26.98 0.37
CA SER A 29 -0.43 -27.29 0.64
C SER A 29 -1.29 -26.01 0.72
N LYS A 30 -2.56 -26.06 0.32
CA LYS A 30 -3.47 -24.89 0.42
C LYS A 30 -3.55 -24.32 1.84
N VAL A 31 -3.36 -25.17 2.86
CA VAL A 31 -3.35 -24.78 4.27
C VAL A 31 -2.07 -24.03 4.62
N GLU A 32 -0.89 -24.51 4.20
CA GLU A 32 0.38 -23.78 4.36
C GLU A 32 0.42 -22.50 3.56
N ILE A 33 -0.14 -22.48 2.35
CA ILE A 33 -0.31 -21.26 1.56
C ILE A 33 -1.21 -20.30 2.33
N SER A 34 -2.32 -20.76 2.91
CA SER A 34 -3.24 -19.89 3.67
C SER A 34 -2.61 -19.36 4.96
N LEU A 35 -1.75 -20.15 5.62
CA LEU A 35 -1.03 -19.74 6.82
C LEU A 35 0.11 -18.76 6.50
N GLY A 36 0.86 -19.01 5.42
CA GLY A 36 1.88 -18.10 4.91
C GLY A 36 1.29 -16.80 4.38
N VAL A 37 0.15 -16.84 3.68
CA VAL A 37 -0.59 -15.67 3.19
C VAL A 37 -1.10 -14.79 4.31
N LYS A 38 -1.49 -15.36 5.46
CA LYS A 38 -1.91 -14.57 6.62
C LYS A 38 -0.80 -13.62 7.09
N GLU A 39 0.46 -14.03 6.90
CA GLU A 39 1.64 -13.33 7.40
C GLU A 39 2.50 -12.69 6.30
N ALA A 40 2.04 -12.72 5.05
CA ALA A 40 2.85 -12.32 3.89
C ALA A 40 2.11 -11.42 2.89
N VAL A 41 2.89 -10.59 2.20
CA VAL A 41 2.45 -9.85 1.02
C VAL A 41 2.31 -10.83 -0.15
N ALA A 42 1.16 -10.79 -0.82
CA ALA A 42 0.89 -11.68 -1.95
C ALA A 42 1.81 -11.39 -3.14
N ALA A 43 2.11 -12.44 -3.93
CA ALA A 43 3.00 -12.34 -5.09
C ALA A 43 2.49 -11.38 -6.16
N PHE A 44 1.18 -11.31 -6.36
CA PHE A 44 0.55 -10.41 -7.33
C PHE A 44 0.43 -8.96 -6.83
N SER A 45 0.71 -8.68 -5.55
CA SER A 45 0.58 -7.34 -5.01
C SER A 45 1.68 -6.46 -5.61
N SER A 46 1.29 -5.38 -6.29
CA SER A 46 2.25 -4.42 -6.85
C SER A 46 3.09 -3.80 -5.73
N ARG A 47 4.36 -3.57 -6.03
CA ARG A 47 5.36 -3.03 -5.11
C ARG A 47 5.78 -1.62 -5.52
N GLY A 48 6.25 -0.84 -4.55
CA GLY A 48 6.93 0.43 -4.81
C GLY A 48 8.32 0.25 -5.43
N PRO A 49 9.07 1.34 -5.62
CA PRO A 49 8.73 2.72 -5.24
C PRO A 49 7.67 3.35 -6.17
N ASN A 50 7.14 4.51 -5.75
CA ASN A 50 6.34 5.35 -6.64
C ASN A 50 7.22 5.92 -7.76
N THR A 51 7.04 5.43 -8.98
CA THR A 51 7.86 5.81 -10.13
C THR A 51 7.66 7.25 -10.59
N ARG A 52 6.56 7.92 -10.20
CA ARG A 52 6.34 9.34 -10.52
C ARG A 52 6.87 10.29 -9.47
N THR A 53 6.89 9.88 -8.21
CA THR A 53 7.33 10.71 -7.09
C THR A 53 7.96 9.81 -6.03
N PRO A 54 9.23 9.42 -6.18
CA PRO A 54 9.91 8.49 -5.29
C PRO A 54 9.98 8.96 -3.83
N GLU A 55 9.85 10.25 -3.58
CA GLU A 55 9.77 10.86 -2.24
C GLU A 55 8.46 10.52 -1.49
N ILE A 56 7.46 10.01 -2.20
CA ILE A 56 6.17 9.57 -1.65
C ILE A 56 6.11 8.05 -1.71
N LEU A 57 6.20 7.42 -0.54
CA LEU A 57 6.20 5.97 -0.40
C LEU A 57 4.85 5.36 -0.81
N LYS A 58 4.90 4.25 -1.54
CA LYS A 58 3.73 3.42 -1.89
C LYS A 58 4.10 1.93 -1.82
N PRO A 59 3.15 1.05 -1.46
CA PRO A 59 1.75 1.32 -1.09
C PRO A 59 1.61 1.99 0.29
N ASP A 60 0.38 2.38 0.69
CA ASP A 60 0.17 3.05 1.99
C ASP A 60 0.00 2.08 3.16
N VAL A 61 -0.81 1.04 2.98
CA VAL A 61 -1.17 0.05 4.00
C VAL A 61 -1.41 -1.32 3.36
N LEU A 62 -1.35 -2.35 4.17
CA LEU A 62 -1.67 -3.73 3.85
C LEU A 62 -3.02 -4.12 4.46
N ALA A 63 -3.83 -4.88 3.71
CA ALA A 63 -5.11 -5.42 4.18
C ALA A 63 -5.44 -6.76 3.49
N PRO A 64 -6.35 -7.58 4.06
CA PRO A 64 -6.67 -8.90 3.54
C PRO A 64 -7.20 -8.86 2.11
N GLY A 65 -6.56 -9.58 1.19
CA GLY A 65 -6.95 -9.62 -0.22
C GLY A 65 -6.78 -10.97 -0.89
N VAL A 66 -6.48 -12.02 -0.16
CA VAL A 66 -6.30 -13.37 -0.71
C VAL A 66 -7.35 -14.29 -0.11
N ASN A 67 -8.00 -15.08 -0.96
CA ASN A 67 -9.05 -16.02 -0.60
C ASN A 67 -10.20 -15.36 0.19
N ILE A 68 -10.63 -14.18 -0.25
CA ILE A 68 -11.74 -13.46 0.36
C ILE A 68 -13.05 -14.02 -0.17
N LEU A 69 -13.88 -14.52 0.75
CA LEU A 69 -15.26 -14.93 0.47
C LEU A 69 -16.15 -13.69 0.44
N ALA A 70 -16.84 -13.45 -0.67
CA ALA A 70 -17.77 -12.35 -0.83
C ALA A 70 -18.97 -12.74 -1.69
N ALA A 71 -20.02 -11.93 -1.65
CA ALA A 71 -21.21 -12.12 -2.47
C ALA A 71 -20.86 -12.16 -3.97
N TRP A 72 -21.59 -12.99 -4.71
CA TRP A 72 -21.41 -13.19 -6.14
C TRP A 72 -22.76 -13.21 -6.83
N THR A 73 -22.89 -12.50 -7.95
CA THR A 73 -24.19 -12.25 -8.60
C THR A 73 -24.79 -13.51 -9.24
N GLY A 74 -23.99 -14.56 -9.45
CA GLY A 74 -24.38 -15.73 -10.23
C GLY A 74 -24.46 -15.47 -11.74
N ALA A 75 -24.22 -14.26 -12.23
CA ALA A 75 -24.23 -13.99 -13.68
C ALA A 75 -23.13 -14.75 -14.43
N ALA A 76 -21.97 -14.92 -13.79
CA ALA A 76 -20.84 -15.71 -14.28
C ALA A 76 -20.54 -16.89 -13.34
N GLY A 77 -19.97 -17.96 -13.88
CA GLY A 77 -19.43 -19.06 -13.09
C GLY A 77 -18.30 -18.58 -12.16
N PRO A 78 -18.03 -19.28 -11.04
CA PRO A 78 -17.02 -18.87 -10.07
C PRO A 78 -15.61 -18.70 -10.63
N THR A 79 -15.24 -19.50 -11.63
CA THR A 79 -13.94 -19.37 -12.32
C THR A 79 -13.87 -18.13 -13.21
N GLY A 80 -15.01 -17.62 -13.67
CA GLY A 80 -15.09 -16.60 -14.71
C GLY A 80 -14.94 -17.13 -16.14
N LEU A 81 -14.79 -18.45 -16.32
CA LEU A 81 -14.71 -19.10 -17.62
C LEU A 81 -16.12 -19.36 -18.19
N GLY A 82 -16.28 -19.27 -19.50
CA GLY A 82 -17.58 -19.45 -20.17
C GLY A 82 -18.15 -20.87 -20.01
N GLU A 83 -17.26 -21.84 -19.83
CA GLU A 83 -17.56 -23.26 -19.65
C GLU A 83 -18.05 -23.57 -18.23
N ASP A 84 -17.77 -22.71 -17.25
CA ASP A 84 -18.20 -22.90 -15.86
C ASP A 84 -19.68 -22.53 -15.69
N LYS A 85 -20.52 -23.55 -15.77
CA LYS A 85 -21.98 -23.43 -15.62
C LYS A 85 -22.46 -23.33 -14.17
N ARG A 86 -21.57 -23.41 -13.17
CA ARG A 86 -21.99 -23.32 -11.75
C ARG A 86 -22.54 -21.94 -11.43
N ARG A 87 -23.52 -21.87 -10.54
CA ARG A 87 -24.17 -20.64 -10.09
C ARG A 87 -24.18 -20.64 -8.57
N ILE A 88 -23.46 -19.68 -7.98
CA ILE A 88 -23.24 -19.61 -6.53
C ILE A 88 -23.48 -18.17 -6.06
N SER A 89 -23.98 -18.04 -4.83
CA SER A 89 -24.26 -16.74 -4.21
C SER A 89 -23.04 -16.10 -3.54
N PHE A 90 -21.98 -16.89 -3.31
CA PHE A 90 -20.72 -16.44 -2.73
C PHE A 90 -19.55 -17.05 -3.48
N ASN A 91 -18.48 -16.28 -3.67
CA ASN A 91 -17.28 -16.73 -4.36
C ASN A 91 -16.03 -16.34 -3.56
N ILE A 92 -14.97 -17.12 -3.72
CA ILE A 92 -13.66 -16.85 -3.13
C ILE A 92 -12.76 -16.26 -4.21
N LYS A 93 -12.33 -15.01 -4.01
CA LYS A 93 -11.45 -14.30 -4.94
C LYS A 93 -10.23 -13.72 -4.22
N SER A 94 -9.19 -13.48 -5.01
CA SER A 94 -7.94 -12.88 -4.55
C SER A 94 -7.59 -11.69 -5.44
N GLY A 95 -7.04 -10.65 -4.85
CA GLY A 95 -6.63 -9.43 -5.54
C GLY A 95 -6.53 -8.25 -4.59
N THR A 96 -5.77 -7.23 -4.97
CA THR A 96 -5.80 -5.91 -4.29
C THR A 96 -7.19 -5.28 -4.35
N SER A 97 -7.98 -5.61 -5.38
CA SER A 97 -9.42 -5.31 -5.48
C SER A 97 -10.24 -5.86 -4.31
N MET A 98 -9.77 -6.91 -3.61
CA MET A 98 -10.40 -7.45 -2.41
C MET A 98 -9.84 -6.82 -1.12
N SER A 99 -8.58 -6.36 -1.12
CA SER A 99 -8.02 -5.56 -0.01
C SER A 99 -8.65 -4.17 0.10
N CYS A 100 -8.87 -3.50 -1.04
CA CYS A 100 -9.43 -2.15 -1.10
C CYS A 100 -10.77 -1.97 -0.35
N PRO A 101 -11.79 -2.83 -0.51
CA PRO A 101 -13.05 -2.70 0.22
C PRO A 101 -12.91 -2.91 1.73
N HIS A 102 -11.94 -3.70 2.21
CA HIS A 102 -11.68 -3.82 3.65
C HIS A 102 -11.21 -2.47 4.24
N VAL A 103 -10.24 -1.82 3.59
CA VAL A 103 -9.75 -0.50 4.02
C VAL A 103 -10.83 0.57 3.87
N SER A 104 -11.58 0.55 2.77
CA SER A 104 -12.71 1.46 2.53
C SER A 104 -13.79 1.33 3.62
N GLY A 105 -14.12 0.09 4.03
CA GLY A 105 -15.08 -0.17 5.11
C GLY A 105 -14.59 0.36 6.46
N LEU A 106 -13.31 0.17 6.78
CA LEU A 106 -12.70 0.75 7.99
C LEU A 106 -12.70 2.28 7.95
N ALA A 107 -12.33 2.87 6.82
CA ALA A 107 -12.35 4.31 6.66
C ALA A 107 -13.76 4.90 6.82
N ALA A 108 -14.79 4.23 6.28
CA ALA A 108 -16.18 4.63 6.44
C ALA A 108 -16.65 4.50 7.89
N LEU A 109 -16.23 3.44 8.61
CA LEU A 109 -16.53 3.25 10.02
C LEU A 109 -15.90 4.34 10.89
N ILE A 110 -14.63 4.67 10.65
CA ILE A 110 -13.96 5.78 11.35
C ILE A 110 -14.68 7.09 11.03
N LYS A 111 -15.04 7.32 9.76
CA LYS A 111 -15.75 8.53 9.34
C LYS A 111 -17.13 8.69 9.96
N SER A 112 -17.84 7.60 10.27
CA SER A 112 -19.16 7.67 10.90
C SER A 112 -19.06 8.05 12.38
N MET A 113 -17.93 7.76 13.04
CA MET A 113 -17.70 8.08 14.45
C MET A 113 -16.94 9.41 14.63
N GLN A 114 -16.13 9.81 13.65
CA GLN A 114 -15.22 10.94 13.74
C GLN A 114 -15.47 11.97 12.63
N LYS A 115 -15.46 13.26 12.97
CA LYS A 115 -15.55 14.36 11.99
C LYS A 115 -14.22 14.66 11.28
N TRP A 116 -13.34 13.68 11.18
CA TRP A 116 -12.00 13.82 10.60
C TRP A 116 -12.03 14.01 9.08
N SER A 117 -10.99 14.66 8.56
CA SER A 117 -10.73 14.75 7.12
C SER A 117 -10.39 13.36 6.54
N PRO A 118 -10.51 13.15 5.22
CA PRO A 118 -10.01 11.92 4.60
C PRO A 118 -8.51 11.66 4.86
N ALA A 119 -7.70 12.73 4.92
CA ALA A 119 -6.27 12.62 5.21
C ALA A 119 -6.01 12.18 6.66
N ALA A 120 -6.76 12.71 7.62
CA ALA A 120 -6.68 12.29 9.02
C ALA A 120 -7.14 10.82 9.21
N ILE A 121 -8.13 10.34 8.45
CA ILE A 121 -8.53 8.93 8.48
C ILE A 121 -7.45 8.03 7.88
N ARG A 122 -6.88 8.41 6.72
CA ARG A 122 -5.71 7.73 6.14
C ARG A 122 -4.57 7.71 7.16
N SER A 123 -4.36 8.83 7.87
CA SER A 123 -3.33 8.94 8.89
C SER A 123 -3.53 7.97 10.04
N ALA A 124 -4.74 7.89 10.58
CA ALA A 124 -5.06 6.96 11.65
C ALA A 124 -4.78 5.52 11.22
N LEU A 125 -5.26 5.11 10.05
CA LEU A 125 -5.06 3.76 9.51
C LEU A 125 -3.58 3.41 9.29
N MET A 126 -2.75 4.37 8.87
CA MET A 126 -1.32 4.16 8.62
C MET A 126 -0.51 4.15 9.92
N THR A 127 -0.66 5.17 10.77
CA THR A 127 0.17 5.33 11.98
C THR A 127 -0.09 4.27 13.04
N THR A 128 -1.25 3.62 13.00
CA THR A 128 -1.60 2.53 13.92
C THR A 128 -1.50 1.15 13.27
N ALA A 129 -1.04 1.06 12.00
CA ALA A 129 -0.81 -0.21 11.35
C ALA A 129 0.35 -0.97 12.04
N TYR A 130 0.31 -2.30 11.98
CA TYR A 130 1.38 -3.14 12.52
C TYR A 130 2.15 -3.83 11.39
N TYR A 131 3.47 -3.90 11.52
CA TYR A 131 4.34 -4.66 10.62
C TYR A 131 5.08 -5.81 11.33
N THR A 132 4.88 -5.94 12.64
CA THR A 132 5.39 -7.03 13.48
C THR A 132 4.21 -7.73 14.16
N TYR A 133 4.16 -9.05 14.06
CA TYR A 133 3.14 -9.89 14.69
C TYR A 133 3.44 -10.10 16.18
N LYS A 134 2.45 -10.59 16.92
CA LYS A 134 2.57 -10.88 18.37
C LYS A 134 3.68 -11.89 18.71
N ASN A 135 4.07 -12.72 17.75
CA ASN A 135 5.16 -13.70 17.88
C ASN A 135 6.55 -13.11 17.56
N GLY A 136 6.65 -11.79 17.33
CA GLY A 136 7.90 -11.10 16.99
C GLY A 136 8.33 -11.22 15.52
N LYS A 137 7.63 -12.00 14.70
CA LYS A 137 7.92 -12.09 13.26
C LYS A 137 7.43 -10.84 12.53
N THR A 138 8.13 -10.47 11.47
CA THR A 138 7.72 -9.40 10.56
C THR A 138 6.95 -9.96 9.37
N ILE A 139 6.21 -9.08 8.69
CA ILE A 139 5.55 -9.39 7.42
C ILE A 139 6.60 -9.92 6.43
N GLN A 140 6.28 -11.02 5.75
CA GLN A 140 7.16 -11.61 4.73
C GLN A 140 6.71 -11.23 3.32
N ASP A 141 7.62 -11.25 2.36
CA ASP A 141 7.25 -11.31 0.95
C ASP A 141 7.19 -12.78 0.52
N ILE A 142 6.04 -13.22 -0.01
CA ILE A 142 5.87 -14.61 -0.42
C ILE A 142 6.77 -15.00 -1.62
N VAL A 143 7.18 -14.02 -2.44
CA VAL A 143 8.00 -14.26 -3.63
C VAL A 143 9.45 -14.52 -3.23
N THR A 144 10.04 -13.59 -2.48
CA THR A 144 11.45 -13.69 -2.07
C THR A 144 11.64 -14.58 -0.83
N ARG A 145 10.57 -14.82 -0.07
CA ARG A 145 10.59 -15.50 1.24
C ARG A 145 11.52 -14.81 2.26
N THR A 146 11.64 -13.49 2.13
CA THR A 146 12.40 -12.63 3.06
C THR A 146 11.47 -11.66 3.77
N PRO A 147 11.93 -11.00 4.85
CA PRO A 147 11.19 -9.89 5.44
C PRO A 147 10.81 -8.87 4.37
N ALA A 148 9.53 -8.53 4.33
CA ALA A 148 9.00 -7.50 3.45
C ALA A 148 9.48 -6.12 3.92
N THR A 149 9.49 -5.20 2.97
CA THR A 149 9.87 -3.80 3.15
C THR A 149 8.65 -2.89 3.12
N PRO A 150 8.79 -1.62 3.52
CA PRO A 150 7.74 -0.63 3.32
C PRO A 150 7.28 -0.47 1.85
N PHE A 151 8.10 -0.81 0.85
CA PHE A 151 7.66 -0.84 -0.55
C PHE A 151 6.68 -1.98 -0.87
N ASP A 152 6.49 -2.91 0.06
CA ASP A 152 5.59 -4.04 -0.08
C ASP A 152 4.29 -3.88 0.72
N TYR A 153 4.37 -3.32 1.93
CA TYR A 153 3.22 -3.19 2.84
C TYR A 153 2.91 -1.76 3.31
N GLY A 154 3.69 -0.75 2.89
CA GLY A 154 3.53 0.61 3.36
C GLY A 154 3.84 0.75 4.85
N ALA A 155 2.87 1.27 5.61
CA ALA A 155 2.95 1.36 7.07
C ALA A 155 2.74 0.00 7.78
N GLY A 156 2.19 -0.99 7.09
CA GLY A 156 1.93 -2.32 7.63
C GLY A 156 0.47 -2.74 7.47
N HIS A 157 0.11 -3.83 8.14
CA HIS A 157 -1.25 -4.36 8.14
C HIS A 157 -2.17 -3.48 8.99
N VAL A 158 -3.34 -3.13 8.46
CA VAL A 158 -4.33 -2.30 9.16
C VAL A 158 -4.74 -2.91 10.50
N ASP A 159 -4.78 -2.07 11.54
CA ASP A 159 -5.37 -2.39 12.85
C ASP A 159 -6.68 -1.61 13.03
N ARG A 160 -7.79 -2.34 13.02
CA ARG A 160 -9.14 -1.77 13.11
C ARG A 160 -9.46 -1.14 14.47
N VAL A 161 -8.83 -1.59 15.55
CA VAL A 161 -9.12 -1.09 16.90
C VAL A 161 -8.23 0.11 17.20
N ALA A 162 -6.93 -0.02 16.93
CA ALA A 162 -5.98 1.06 17.19
C ALA A 162 -6.28 2.31 16.35
N ALA A 163 -6.77 2.14 15.10
CA ALA A 163 -7.10 3.28 14.23
C ALA A 163 -8.27 4.15 14.73
N LEU A 164 -9.05 3.70 15.72
CA LEU A 164 -10.13 4.51 16.31
C LEU A 164 -9.60 5.58 17.28
N ASP A 165 -8.41 5.39 17.84
CA ASP A 165 -7.75 6.32 18.75
C ASP A 165 -6.23 6.39 18.45
N PRO A 166 -5.84 7.07 17.36
CA PRO A 166 -4.44 7.16 16.94
C PRO A 166 -3.63 8.17 17.80
N GLY A 167 -4.29 8.95 18.66
CA GLY A 167 -3.71 10.06 19.42
C GLY A 167 -3.33 11.27 18.54
N LEU A 168 -2.45 11.06 17.56
CA LEU A 168 -1.99 12.09 16.62
C LEU A 168 -2.30 11.71 15.17
N VAL A 169 -2.58 12.71 14.34
CA VAL A 169 -2.74 12.54 12.90
C VAL A 169 -1.93 13.56 12.09
N TYR A 170 -1.45 13.13 10.92
CA TYR A 170 -0.92 14.00 9.88
C TYR A 170 -2.09 14.42 8.98
N ASP A 171 -2.65 15.60 9.23
CA ASP A 171 -3.72 16.13 8.39
C ASP A 171 -3.14 16.87 7.17
N ILE A 172 -3.86 16.83 6.06
CA ILE A 172 -3.46 17.41 4.77
C ILE A 172 -4.69 18.07 4.16
N THR A 173 -4.53 19.33 3.72
CA THR A 173 -5.60 20.07 3.06
C THR A 173 -5.54 19.92 1.53
N VAL A 174 -6.64 20.27 0.85
CA VAL A 174 -6.66 20.35 -0.62
C VAL A 174 -5.58 21.29 -1.15
N GLU A 175 -5.34 22.39 -0.43
CA GLU A 175 -4.34 23.38 -0.81
C GLU A 175 -2.92 22.81 -0.75
N ASP A 176 -2.62 21.92 0.21
CA ASP A 176 -1.32 21.24 0.29
C ASP A 176 -1.10 20.31 -0.90
N TYR A 177 -2.14 19.62 -1.38
CA TYR A 177 -2.06 18.84 -2.63
C TYR A 177 -1.83 19.73 -3.85
N ILE A 178 -2.43 20.92 -3.91
CA ILE A 178 -2.18 21.86 -5.00
C ILE A 178 -0.72 22.34 -5.00
N ARG A 179 -0.17 22.64 -3.81
CA ARG A 179 1.25 23.00 -3.65
C ARG A 179 2.17 21.85 -4.04
N PHE A 180 1.80 20.62 -3.70
CA PHE A 180 2.51 19.43 -4.15
C PHE A 180 2.50 19.30 -5.68
N LEU A 181 1.36 19.51 -6.34
CA LEU A 181 1.30 19.50 -7.81
C LEU A 181 2.19 20.57 -8.42
N CYS A 182 2.26 21.76 -7.81
CA CYS A 182 3.23 22.79 -8.19
C CYS A 182 4.68 22.32 -8.04
N ALA A 183 5.03 21.65 -6.94
CA ALA A 183 6.36 21.08 -6.71
C ALA A 183 6.72 19.98 -7.71
N SER A 184 5.72 19.24 -8.21
CA SER A 184 5.88 18.20 -9.22
C SER A 184 5.85 18.73 -10.67
N ASN A 185 6.03 20.03 -10.88
CA ASN A 185 6.08 20.69 -12.20
C ASN A 185 4.81 20.52 -13.07
N TYR A 186 3.63 20.35 -12.46
CA TYR A 186 2.38 20.38 -13.22
C TYR A 186 2.08 21.80 -13.71
N THR A 187 1.62 21.91 -14.95
CA THR A 187 1.20 23.22 -15.50
C THR A 187 -0.11 23.68 -14.86
N LYS A 188 -0.38 24.98 -14.95
CA LYS A 188 -1.63 25.58 -14.49
C LYS A 188 -2.87 24.90 -15.08
N GLU A 189 -2.81 24.53 -16.36
CA GLU A 189 -3.89 23.87 -17.10
C GLU A 189 -4.12 22.44 -16.60
N GLN A 190 -3.04 21.71 -16.30
CA GLN A 190 -3.13 20.37 -15.72
C GLN A 190 -3.71 20.43 -14.30
N ILE A 191 -3.23 21.34 -13.46
CA ILE A 191 -3.75 21.56 -12.11
C ILE A 191 -5.24 21.93 -12.18
N LYS A 192 -5.63 22.83 -13.07
CA LYS A 192 -7.04 23.21 -13.29
C LYS A 192 -7.88 22.02 -13.74
N THR A 193 -7.33 21.16 -14.59
CA THR A 193 -8.03 19.96 -15.09
C THR A 193 -8.34 18.98 -13.96
N VAL A 194 -7.39 18.74 -13.05
CA VAL A 194 -7.53 17.80 -11.94
C VAL A 194 -8.35 18.39 -10.79
N THR A 195 -8.04 19.62 -10.40
CA THR A 195 -8.62 20.25 -9.19
C THR A 195 -9.92 21.00 -9.46
N LYS A 196 -10.21 21.31 -10.73
CA LYS A 196 -11.28 22.22 -11.16
C LYS A 196 -11.20 23.62 -10.55
N ARG A 197 -10.02 24.01 -10.05
CA ARG A 197 -9.76 25.33 -9.44
C ARG A 197 -8.71 26.08 -10.26
N ASN A 198 -8.85 27.39 -10.32
CA ASN A 198 -7.80 28.24 -10.87
C ASN A 198 -6.74 28.46 -9.80
N PHE A 199 -5.52 28.00 -10.06
CA PHE A 199 -4.38 28.21 -9.16
C PHE A 199 -3.15 28.60 -9.95
N ASN A 200 -2.26 29.41 -9.37
CA ASN A 200 -0.99 29.78 -9.99
C ASN A 200 0.16 29.50 -9.02
N CYS A 201 1.06 28.62 -9.43
CA CYS A 201 2.26 28.29 -8.66
C CYS A 201 3.21 29.50 -8.54
N ASN A 202 3.16 30.46 -9.47
CA ASN A 202 4.11 31.58 -9.54
C ASN A 202 3.71 32.83 -8.75
N ASN A 203 2.79 32.72 -7.79
CA ASN A 203 2.42 33.85 -6.92
C ASN A 203 3.56 34.19 -5.94
N GLY A 204 4.52 35.02 -6.38
CA GLY A 204 5.45 35.73 -5.48
C GLY A 204 6.72 34.98 -5.08
N LYS A 205 7.39 34.27 -6.00
CA LYS A 205 8.67 33.54 -5.78
C LYS A 205 8.62 32.38 -4.77
N LYS A 206 7.44 31.92 -4.38
CA LYS A 206 7.29 30.79 -3.46
C LYS A 206 7.81 29.50 -4.12
N LYS A 207 8.85 28.90 -3.55
CA LYS A 207 9.34 27.57 -3.96
C LYS A 207 8.53 26.51 -3.23
N TYR A 208 8.10 25.49 -3.96
CA TYR A 208 7.42 24.32 -3.41
C TYR A 208 8.35 23.12 -3.51
N SER A 209 8.45 22.33 -2.45
CA SER A 209 9.13 21.04 -2.47
C SER A 209 8.13 19.91 -2.33
N VAL A 210 8.37 18.81 -3.04
CA VAL A 210 7.60 17.58 -2.91
C VAL A 210 7.63 17.08 -1.46
N GLY A 211 8.78 17.26 -0.79
CA GLY A 211 8.98 16.89 0.61
C GLY A 211 8.19 17.71 1.63
N ASP A 212 7.63 18.86 1.24
CA ASP A 212 6.84 19.73 2.13
C ASP A 212 5.42 19.21 2.34
N LEU A 213 4.96 18.25 1.53
CA LEU A 213 3.68 17.59 1.76
C LEU A 213 3.72 16.94 3.15
N ASN A 214 2.69 17.17 3.96
CA ASN A 214 2.56 16.59 5.30
C ASN A 214 2.20 15.10 5.24
N ASP A 215 2.89 14.35 4.40
CA ASP A 215 2.65 12.93 4.16
C ASP A 215 3.17 12.07 5.31
N LEU A 216 2.57 10.89 5.40
CA LEU A 216 2.66 10.00 6.56
C LEU A 216 3.95 9.19 6.64
N SER A 217 4.68 9.17 5.55
CA SER A 217 5.94 8.44 5.39
C SER A 217 7.07 9.36 4.97
N PHE A 218 8.29 8.91 5.22
CA PHE A 218 9.51 9.54 4.74
C PHE A 218 10.20 8.58 3.78
N ALA A 219 10.37 9.00 2.53
CA ALA A 219 11.17 8.30 1.54
C ALA A 219 12.20 9.27 0.95
N VAL A 220 13.48 8.95 1.10
CA VAL A 220 14.58 9.75 0.56
C VAL A 220 15.21 8.96 -0.59
N PRO A 221 14.98 9.34 -1.86
CA PRO A 221 15.72 8.76 -2.96
C PRO A 221 17.18 9.22 -2.88
N LEU A 222 18.08 8.27 -2.65
CA LEU A 222 19.52 8.52 -2.65
C LEU A 222 20.07 8.22 -4.05
N LYS A 223 20.95 9.08 -4.55
CA LYS A 223 21.65 8.85 -5.81
C LYS A 223 22.56 7.63 -5.70
N ALA A 224 22.45 6.70 -6.64
CA ALA A 224 23.32 5.53 -6.72
C ALA A 224 24.71 5.94 -7.23
N ALA A 225 25.74 5.13 -6.99
CA ALA A 225 27.10 5.41 -7.49
C ALA A 225 27.20 5.53 -9.03
N SER A 226 26.20 5.01 -9.74
CA SER A 226 26.06 5.09 -11.20
C SER A 226 25.46 6.40 -11.71
N ASP A 227 24.88 7.24 -10.84
CA ASP A 227 24.29 8.52 -11.25
C ASP A 227 25.39 9.58 -11.47
N GLU A 228 25.12 10.65 -12.22
CA GLU A 228 26.12 11.68 -12.58
C GLU A 228 26.78 12.37 -11.36
N ASP A 229 26.11 12.40 -10.19
CA ASP A 229 26.66 12.85 -8.90
C ASP A 229 26.79 11.73 -7.86
N GLY A 230 26.62 10.49 -8.31
CA GLY A 230 26.68 9.26 -7.56
C GLY A 230 28.06 8.95 -7.02
N GLY A 231 28.15 8.36 -5.83
CA GLY A 231 29.44 7.84 -5.31
C GLY A 231 30.43 8.93 -4.89
N THR A 232 30.03 10.20 -4.94
CA THR A 232 30.75 11.26 -4.23
C THR A 232 30.62 10.99 -2.72
N ASN A 233 31.71 11.04 -1.95
CA ASN A 233 31.69 10.95 -0.47
C ASN A 233 31.00 12.18 0.18
N ARG A 234 30.13 12.87 -0.56
CA ARG A 234 29.43 14.08 -0.13
C ARG A 234 28.19 13.67 0.64
N SER A 235 28.22 13.91 1.94
CA SER A 235 27.03 13.78 2.79
C SER A 235 25.92 14.68 2.24
N THR A 236 24.78 14.08 1.88
CA THR A 236 23.57 14.80 1.46
C THR A 236 22.61 14.86 2.63
N THR A 237 22.18 16.07 3.00
CA THR A 237 21.18 16.28 4.05
C THR A 237 19.84 16.62 3.41
N VAL A 238 18.81 15.87 3.76
CA VAL A 238 17.43 16.12 3.36
C VAL A 238 16.62 16.42 4.61
N THR A 239 15.87 17.52 4.56
CA THR A 239 15.01 17.96 5.67
C THR A 239 13.55 17.87 5.24
N TYR A 240 12.73 17.22 6.05
CA TYR A 240 11.29 17.18 5.88
C TYR A 240 10.61 17.87 7.05
N THR A 241 9.58 18.66 6.76
CA THR A 241 8.73 19.28 7.78
C THR A 241 7.41 18.52 7.86
N ARG A 242 6.96 18.23 9.08
CA ARG A 242 5.66 17.61 9.33
C ARG A 242 4.92 18.32 10.45
N THR A 243 3.60 18.34 10.35
CA THR A 243 2.68 18.88 11.35
C THR A 243 1.77 17.76 11.86
N LEU A 244 1.77 17.56 13.17
CA LEU A 244 0.91 16.60 13.85
C LEU A 244 -0.24 17.33 14.54
N THR A 245 -1.45 16.81 14.37
CA THR A 245 -2.65 17.30 15.05
C THR A 245 -3.05 16.31 16.13
N ASN A 246 -3.23 16.78 17.36
CA ASN A 246 -3.77 15.96 18.44
C ASN A 246 -5.28 15.77 18.23
N VAL A 247 -5.71 14.52 18.11
CA VAL A 247 -7.13 14.15 17.99
C VAL A 247 -7.67 13.46 19.25
N GLY A 248 -6.81 13.27 20.26
CA GLY A 248 -7.22 12.83 21.59
C GLY A 248 -8.01 13.90 22.35
N THR A 249 -8.76 13.48 23.37
CA THR A 249 -9.63 14.37 24.16
C THR A 249 -8.88 15.28 25.12
N SER A 250 -7.61 14.98 25.39
CA SER A 250 -6.80 15.67 26.40
C SER A 250 -5.44 16.09 25.83
N PRO A 251 -4.83 17.18 26.34
CA PRO A 251 -3.45 17.51 26.03
C PRO A 251 -2.52 16.37 26.44
N ALA A 252 -1.56 16.05 25.58
CA ALA A 252 -0.59 14.98 25.82
C ALA A 252 0.82 15.42 25.37
N ARG A 253 1.85 14.82 25.99
CA ARG A 253 3.24 14.99 25.58
C ARG A 253 3.75 13.69 24.97
N TYR A 254 4.32 13.81 23.78
CA TYR A 254 4.87 12.68 23.04
C TYR A 254 6.40 12.78 23.01
N ARG A 255 7.08 11.63 23.09
CA ARG A 255 8.53 11.53 22.93
C ARG A 255 8.82 10.81 21.61
N VAL A 256 9.63 11.44 20.76
CA VAL A 256 10.06 10.82 19.50
C VAL A 256 11.07 9.72 19.79
N LYS A 257 10.88 8.55 19.19
CA LYS A 257 11.85 7.46 19.17
C LYS A 257 12.25 7.21 17.72
N VAL A 258 13.55 7.29 17.45
CA VAL A 258 14.12 7.05 16.12
C VAL A 258 14.92 5.75 16.17
N SER A 259 14.63 4.83 15.26
CA SER A 259 15.42 3.61 15.09
C SER A 259 16.71 3.92 14.34
N LYS A 260 17.84 3.41 14.83
CA LYS A 260 19.14 3.61 14.18
C LYS A 260 19.19 2.83 12.87
N VAL A 261 19.69 3.47 11.82
CA VAL A 261 20.01 2.84 10.53
C VAL A 261 21.48 3.15 10.25
N ASP A 262 22.32 2.12 10.04
CA ASP A 262 23.77 2.33 9.97
C ASP A 262 24.21 3.17 8.77
N ALA A 263 23.41 3.20 7.71
CA ALA A 263 23.69 3.96 6.49
C ALA A 263 23.34 5.46 6.56
N VAL A 264 22.51 5.90 7.50
CA VAL A 264 22.02 7.29 7.56
C VAL A 264 21.91 7.83 8.98
N LYS A 265 22.26 9.10 9.18
CA LYS A 265 22.02 9.81 10.45
C LYS A 265 20.66 10.51 10.39
N ILE A 266 19.76 10.18 11.32
CA ILE A 266 18.42 10.77 11.42
C ILE A 266 18.35 11.63 12.70
N SER A 267 17.82 12.84 12.56
CA SER A 267 17.51 13.75 13.67
C SER A 267 16.12 14.35 13.49
N VAL A 268 15.37 14.52 14.58
CA VAL A 268 14.01 15.09 14.63
C VAL A 268 13.99 16.26 15.60
#